data_AF-A0A976L0P2-F1
#
_entry.id   AF-A0A976L0P2-F1
#
_cell.length_a   1.000
_cell.length_b   1.000
_cell.length_c   1.000
_cell.angle_alpha   90.00
_cell.angle_beta   90.00
_cell.angle_gamma   90.00
#
_symmetry.space_group_name_H-M   'P 1'
#
loop_
_entity.id
_entity.type
_entity.pdbx_description
1 polymer ?
#
loop_
_entity_poly.entity_id
_entity_poly.type
_entity_poly.pdbx_seq_one_letter_code
_entity_poly.pdbx_strand_id
1 'polypeptide(L)'
;MEIKKIDDQKLNRSDPFDPKKAIIIIIIFMAIVGSIWYAVSKIRSSGTQEPLKINFNLASSTPKTAQIAAPQDSFYKGYVKITAISPKETYPEKEYITIAITQQNLSEVDVTNWKLQNSKGETVALGQGTNIPFTGKVNPVSSIKVKGGDFLTVSTGRSPIGVSFEMNSCAPYLEQFQDFIPPITGICPPQGESKDYSSLDSSCRNYINKMPRCTTNAKVLPSELSASCMTFIYANVNYNGCVSSHKNDVNFYSKEWKIFLGRSSELWAQKDTITLLDSGGKIIGAVKY
;
A
#
# COMPACT_ATOMS: atom_id res chain seq x y z
N MET A 1 -31.89 -36.33 -35.04
CA MET A 1 -31.39 -35.22 -34.21
C MET A 1 -29.87 -35.34 -34.22
N GLU A 2 -29.23 -34.70 -35.20
CA GLU A 2 -27.79 -34.81 -35.46
C GLU A 2 -27.01 -33.89 -34.52
N ILE A 3 -26.01 -34.45 -33.85
CA ILE A 3 -25.04 -33.73 -33.03
C ILE A 3 -23.87 -33.32 -33.94
N LYS A 4 -23.75 -32.02 -34.22
CA LYS A 4 -22.56 -31.45 -34.87
C LYS A 4 -21.37 -31.50 -33.90
N LYS A 5 -20.30 -32.19 -34.32
CA LYS A 5 -18.96 -32.06 -33.75
C LYS A 5 -18.46 -30.63 -33.96
N ILE A 6 -17.93 -30.02 -32.90
CA ILE A 6 -17.18 -28.77 -32.96
C ILE A 6 -15.70 -29.15 -33.07
N ASP A 7 -15.05 -28.65 -34.12
CA ASP A 7 -13.62 -28.80 -34.38
C ASP A 7 -12.79 -27.98 -33.37
N ASP A 8 -11.83 -28.64 -32.73
CA ASP A 8 -10.79 -28.02 -31.92
C ASP A 8 -9.82 -27.23 -32.80
N GLN A 9 -9.98 -25.91 -32.83
CA GLN A 9 -8.97 -25.00 -33.38
C GLN A 9 -7.73 -25.00 -32.49
N LYS A 10 -6.63 -25.49 -33.08
CA LYS A 10 -5.24 -25.36 -32.66
C LYS A 10 -4.93 -23.97 -32.07
N LEU A 11 -4.72 -23.90 -30.76
CA LEU A 11 -4.01 -22.77 -30.15
C LEU A 11 -2.55 -22.80 -30.59
N ASN A 12 -2.12 -21.70 -31.20
CA ASN A 12 -0.80 -21.47 -31.76
C ASN A 12 0.34 -21.75 -30.77
N ARG A 13 1.28 -22.57 -31.24
CA ARG A 13 2.67 -22.58 -30.77
C ARG A 13 3.21 -21.15 -30.85
N SER A 14 3.71 -20.63 -29.73
CA SER A 14 4.61 -19.48 -29.73
C SER A 14 5.87 -19.84 -30.52
N ASP A 15 6.07 -19.18 -31.66
CA ASP A 15 7.28 -19.33 -32.46
C ASP A 15 8.52 -18.98 -31.60
N PRO A 16 9.62 -19.74 -31.73
CA PRO A 16 10.85 -19.43 -31.02
C PRO A 16 11.38 -18.05 -31.44
N PHE A 17 11.84 -17.29 -30.45
CA PHE A 17 12.36 -15.93 -30.61
C PHE A 17 13.46 -15.89 -31.69
N ASP A 18 13.17 -15.26 -32.83
CA ASP A 18 14.12 -15.04 -33.92
C ASP A 18 14.91 -13.74 -33.64
N PRO A 19 16.19 -13.81 -33.25
CA PRO A 19 16.99 -12.65 -32.89
C PRO A 19 17.17 -11.68 -34.07
N LYS A 20 17.04 -12.15 -35.33
CA LYS A 20 17.14 -11.27 -36.50
C LYS A 20 15.92 -10.36 -36.63
N LYS A 21 14.72 -10.86 -36.29
CA LYS A 21 13.49 -10.06 -36.28
C LYS A 21 13.51 -9.00 -35.17
N ALA A 22 14.07 -9.34 -34.01
CA ALA A 22 14.21 -8.40 -32.90
C ALA A 22 15.13 -7.21 -33.24
N ILE A 23 16.25 -7.45 -33.93
CA ILE A 23 17.19 -6.39 -34.35
C ILE A 23 16.51 -5.43 -35.34
N ILE A 24 15.72 -5.93 -36.29
CA ILE A 24 15.00 -5.09 -37.26
C ILE A 24 14.00 -4.17 -36.55
N ILE A 25 13.26 -4.68 -35.55
CA ILE A 25 12.30 -3.89 -34.79
C ILE A 25 12.99 -2.76 -33.99
N ILE A 26 14.17 -3.04 -33.41
CA ILE A 26 14.93 -2.04 -32.65
C ILE A 26 15.45 -0.92 -33.57
N ILE A 27 15.94 -1.26 -34.77
CA ILE A 27 16.40 -0.25 -35.74
C ILE A 27 15.25 0.65 -36.20
N ILE A 28 14.08 0.08 -36.48
CA ILE A 28 12.88 0.85 -36.85
C ILE A 28 12.47 1.78 -35.70
N PHE A 29 12.47 1.30 -34.46
CA PHE A 29 12.12 2.12 -33.30
C PHE A 29 13.10 3.29 -33.10
N MET A 30 14.41 3.06 -33.26
CA MET A 30 15.41 4.13 -33.15
C MET A 30 15.28 5.18 -34.27
N ALA A 31 14.92 4.78 -35.48
CA ALA A 31 14.66 5.72 -36.58
C ALA A 31 13.42 6.61 -36.32
N ILE A 32 12.37 6.04 -35.72
CA ILE A 32 11.14 6.79 -35.36
C ILE A 32 11.41 7.78 -34.22
N VAL A 33 12.12 7.35 -33.17
CA VAL A 33 12.46 8.23 -32.04
C VAL A 33 13.38 9.38 -32.49
N GLY A 34 14.37 9.10 -33.36
CA GLY A 34 15.25 10.13 -33.91
C GLY A 34 14.53 11.18 -34.76
N SER A 35 13.55 10.76 -35.56
CA SER A 35 12.76 11.68 -36.40
C SER A 35 11.77 12.54 -35.59
N ILE A 36 11.20 12.01 -34.50
CA ILE A 36 10.41 12.80 -33.54
C ILE A 36 11.29 13.84 -32.84
N TRP A 37 12.49 13.48 -32.39
CA TRP A 37 13.39 14.41 -31.72
C TRP A 37 13.88 15.53 -32.65
N TYR A 38 14.14 15.22 -33.93
CA TYR A 38 14.49 16.22 -34.94
C TYR A 38 13.33 17.20 -35.24
N ALA A 39 12.08 16.74 -35.26
CA ALA A 39 10.92 17.62 -35.44
C ALA A 39 10.71 18.57 -34.25
N VAL A 40 10.88 18.07 -33.01
CA VAL A 40 10.71 18.87 -31.79
C VAL A 40 11.79 19.95 -31.65
N SER A 41 13.03 19.68 -32.06
CA SER A 41 14.11 20.67 -31.98
C SER A 41 13.93 21.85 -32.93
N LYS A 42 13.24 21.66 -34.07
CA LYS A 42 12.99 22.72 -35.06
C LYS A 42 11.89 23.70 -34.65
N ILE A 43 10.95 23.27 -33.79
CA ILE A 43 9.82 24.10 -33.30
C ILE A 43 10.28 25.12 -32.23
N ARG A 44 11.45 24.93 -31.60
CA ARG A 44 11.92 25.79 -30.51
C ARG A 44 12.63 27.09 -30.96
N SER A 45 12.72 27.38 -32.26
CA SER A 45 13.53 28.51 -32.77
C SER A 45 12.76 29.77 -33.17
N SER A 46 11.43 29.81 -33.05
CA SER A 46 10.63 30.98 -33.44
C SER A 46 9.78 31.50 -32.28
N GLY A 47 10.39 32.34 -31.44
CA GLY A 47 9.72 32.98 -30.31
C GLY A 47 10.50 34.21 -29.84
N THR A 48 10.59 35.24 -30.69
CA THR A 48 11.00 36.59 -30.28
C THR A 48 9.92 37.19 -29.40
N GLN A 49 10.13 37.22 -28.09
CA GLN A 49 9.36 38.04 -27.16
C GLN A 49 10.07 39.38 -26.97
N GLU A 50 9.34 40.47 -27.27
CA GLU A 50 9.71 41.83 -26.88
C GLU A 50 9.78 41.95 -25.35
N PRO A 51 10.76 42.69 -24.81
CA PRO A 51 10.82 42.96 -23.38
C PRO A 51 9.77 44.00 -22.99
N LEU A 52 8.78 43.55 -22.21
CA LEU A 52 7.82 44.41 -21.51
C LEU A 52 8.57 45.29 -20.50
N LYS A 53 8.63 46.60 -20.76
CA LYS A 53 9.13 47.60 -19.82
C LYS A 53 8.09 47.80 -18.70
N ILE A 54 8.33 47.19 -17.54
CA ILE A 54 7.54 47.41 -16.33
C ILE A 54 8.17 48.56 -15.55
N ASN A 55 7.46 49.69 -15.44
CA ASN A 55 7.81 50.78 -14.53
C ASN A 55 7.52 50.34 -13.09
N PHE A 56 8.57 50.05 -12.33
CA PHE A 56 8.49 49.84 -10.89
C PHE A 56 8.47 51.20 -10.18
N ASN A 57 7.28 51.66 -9.78
CA ASN A 57 7.16 52.65 -8.72
C ASN A 57 7.43 51.95 -7.38
N LEU A 58 8.64 52.13 -6.85
CA LEU A 58 8.99 51.76 -5.48
C LEU A 58 8.23 52.69 -4.52
N ALA A 59 7.06 52.26 -4.07
CA ALA A 59 6.53 52.70 -2.79
C ALA A 59 7.27 51.90 -1.70
N SER A 60 8.10 52.58 -0.92
CA SER A 60 8.82 52.01 0.21
C SER A 60 7.85 51.67 1.34
N SER A 61 7.19 50.53 1.27
CA SER A 61 6.67 49.87 2.47
C SER A 61 7.81 49.04 3.05
N THR A 62 8.34 49.49 4.19
CA THR A 62 9.23 48.73 5.05
C THR A 62 8.73 47.29 5.18
N PRO A 63 9.57 46.27 4.91
CA PRO A 63 9.18 44.88 5.13
C PRO A 63 9.04 44.67 6.63
N LYS A 64 7.79 44.59 7.09
CA LYS A 64 7.45 44.12 8.43
C LYS A 64 8.00 42.70 8.53
N THR A 65 9.10 42.54 9.26
CA THR A 65 9.71 41.27 9.60
C THR A 65 8.61 40.31 10.03
N ALA A 66 8.30 39.33 9.17
CA ALA A 66 7.41 38.24 9.50
C ALA A 66 8.10 37.42 10.60
N GLN A 67 7.79 37.78 11.83
CA GLN A 67 8.20 37.07 13.03
C GLN A 67 7.67 35.64 12.86
N ILE A 68 8.58 34.68 12.68
CA ILE A 68 8.25 33.26 12.57
C ILE A 68 7.48 32.92 13.84
N ALA A 69 6.16 32.77 13.73
CA ALA A 69 5.32 32.41 14.85
C ALA A 69 5.84 31.11 15.44
N ALA A 70 5.93 31.04 16.77
CA ALA A 70 6.31 29.82 17.47
C ALA A 70 5.44 28.65 16.98
N PRO A 71 5.98 27.42 16.87
CA PRO A 71 5.23 26.27 16.42
C PRO A 71 3.92 26.14 17.19
N GLN A 72 2.79 26.22 16.50
CA GLN A 72 1.48 26.13 17.13
C GLN A 72 1.15 24.66 17.42
N ASP A 73 0.58 24.41 18.58
CA ASP A 73 0.08 23.08 18.94
C ASP A 73 -1.18 22.72 18.15
N SER A 74 -1.29 21.45 17.79
CA SER A 74 -2.45 20.88 17.13
C SER A 74 -3.60 20.63 18.12
N PHE A 75 -4.84 20.65 17.63
CA PHE A 75 -6.02 20.19 18.37
C PHE A 75 -5.86 18.75 18.88
N TYR A 76 -5.13 17.90 18.15
CA TYR A 76 -4.93 16.49 18.49
C TYR A 76 -3.84 16.26 19.56
N LYS A 77 -3.18 17.32 20.04
CA LYS A 77 -2.15 17.22 21.07
C LYS A 77 -2.75 16.62 22.36
N GLY A 78 -2.12 15.57 22.88
CA GLY A 78 -2.59 14.83 24.05
C GLY A 78 -3.61 13.73 23.75
N TYR A 79 -4.23 13.72 22.56
CA TYR A 79 -5.14 12.65 22.11
C TYR A 79 -4.43 11.57 21.27
N VAL A 80 -3.18 11.84 20.90
CA VAL A 80 -2.36 10.98 20.08
C VAL A 80 -1.03 10.75 20.79
N LYS A 81 -0.60 9.49 20.83
CA LYS A 81 0.69 9.08 21.38
C LYS A 81 1.55 8.47 20.28
N ILE A 82 2.73 9.04 20.07
CA ILE A 82 3.77 8.49 19.18
C ILE A 82 4.80 7.72 20.01
N THR A 83 5.20 6.54 19.55
CA THR A 83 6.24 5.71 20.17
C THR A 83 7.23 5.24 19.11
N ALA A 84 8.51 5.49 19.34
CA ALA A 84 9.59 4.95 18.53
C ALA A 84 9.96 3.54 19.02
N ILE A 85 10.17 2.62 18.08
CA ILE A 85 10.57 1.24 18.37
C ILE A 85 11.89 0.96 17.63
N SER A 86 12.81 0.27 18.29
CA SER A 86 14.13 -0.10 17.74
C SER A 86 14.99 1.08 17.28
N PRO A 87 15.48 1.94 18.21
CA PRO A 87 16.19 3.19 17.91
C PRO A 87 17.59 3.04 17.28
N LYS A 88 17.94 1.82 16.86
CA LYS A 88 19.23 1.47 16.25
C LYS A 88 19.06 0.78 14.90
N GLU A 89 17.82 0.71 14.40
CA GLU A 89 17.57 0.06 13.13
C GLU A 89 18.12 0.91 11.99
N THR A 90 18.82 0.25 11.07
CA THR A 90 19.50 0.87 9.91
C THR A 90 18.92 0.43 8.57
N TYR A 91 17.99 -0.53 8.61
CA TYR A 91 17.27 -1.00 7.45
C TYR A 91 15.89 -0.33 7.40
N PRO A 92 15.57 0.46 6.35
CA PRO A 92 14.30 1.18 6.27
C PRO A 92 13.06 0.29 6.39
N GLU A 93 13.14 -0.94 5.88
CA GLU A 93 12.08 -1.95 5.97
C GLU A 93 11.87 -2.50 7.39
N LYS A 94 12.80 -2.27 8.30
CA LYS A 94 12.73 -2.65 9.71
C LYS A 94 12.52 -1.46 10.64
N GLU A 95 12.72 -0.24 10.15
CA GLU A 95 12.49 1.00 10.88
C GLU A 95 10.99 1.30 10.91
N TYR A 96 10.39 1.34 12.10
CA TYR A 96 8.98 1.71 12.27
C TYR A 96 8.68 2.41 13.59
N ILE A 97 7.58 3.14 13.61
CA ILE A 97 7.00 3.75 14.80
C ILE A 97 5.55 3.31 14.96
N THR A 98 4.98 3.57 16.14
CA THR A 98 3.54 3.47 16.35
C THR A 98 2.92 4.81 16.71
N ILE A 99 1.73 5.06 16.20
CA ILE A 99 0.91 6.24 16.50
C ILE A 99 -0.43 5.72 17.00
N ALA A 100 -0.74 5.93 18.29
CA ALA A 100 -1.97 5.48 18.91
C ALA A 100 -2.93 6.65 19.15
N ILE A 101 -4.20 6.50 18.77
CA ILE A 101 -5.26 7.45 19.07
C ILE A 101 -5.83 7.13 20.44
N THR A 102 -5.30 7.77 21.49
CA THR A 102 -5.58 7.42 22.89
C THR A 102 -6.96 7.87 23.35
N GLN A 103 -7.49 8.95 22.75
CA GLN A 103 -8.82 9.49 23.08
C GLN A 103 -9.93 8.62 22.50
N GLN A 104 -10.55 7.77 23.32
CA GLN A 104 -11.52 6.75 22.89
C GLN A 104 -12.78 7.31 22.19
N ASN A 105 -13.23 8.50 22.60
CA ASN A 105 -14.43 9.14 22.03
C ASN A 105 -14.12 10.09 20.87
N LEU A 106 -12.90 10.05 20.31
CA LEU A 106 -12.55 10.88 19.16
C LEU A 106 -13.32 10.39 17.92
N SER A 107 -14.04 11.31 17.29
CA SER A 107 -14.68 11.07 16.00
C SER A 107 -13.65 10.67 14.94
N GLU A 108 -14.11 10.11 13.82
CA GLU A 108 -13.24 9.80 12.68
C GLU A 108 -12.39 11.02 12.25
N VAL A 109 -11.10 10.81 12.07
CA VAL A 109 -10.09 11.80 11.66
C VAL A 109 -9.37 11.30 10.42
N ASP A 110 -9.26 12.16 9.41
CA ASP A 110 -8.41 11.91 8.24
C ASP A 110 -6.95 12.28 8.58
N VAL A 111 -6.07 11.28 8.53
CA VAL A 111 -4.64 11.40 8.88
C VAL A 111 -3.72 11.27 7.67
N THR A 112 -4.28 11.15 6.47
CA THR A 112 -3.56 10.98 5.19
C THR A 112 -2.42 11.98 5.01
N ASN A 113 -2.69 13.24 5.36
CA ASN A 113 -1.76 14.36 5.20
C ASN A 113 -1.02 14.75 6.48
N TRP A 114 -1.14 13.95 7.55
CA TRP A 114 -0.26 14.11 8.71
C TRP A 114 1.17 13.79 8.28
N LYS A 115 2.13 14.46 8.91
CA LYS A 115 3.54 14.37 8.54
C LYS A 115 4.39 13.95 9.71
N LEU A 116 5.39 13.14 9.43
CA LEU A 116 6.50 12.93 10.34
C LEU A 116 7.66 13.83 9.92
N GLN A 117 8.29 14.46 10.90
CA GLN A 117 9.43 15.35 10.73
C GLN A 117 10.60 14.88 11.58
N ASN A 118 11.81 14.88 11.01
CA ASN A 118 13.04 14.61 11.76
C ASN A 118 13.68 15.91 12.29
N SER A 119 14.74 15.80 13.11
CA SER A 119 15.42 16.97 13.70
C SER A 119 16.07 17.91 12.68
N LYS A 120 16.31 17.45 11.44
CA LYS A 120 16.82 18.28 10.33
C LYS A 120 15.70 19.04 9.61
N GLY A 121 14.44 18.81 9.99
CA GLY A 121 13.27 19.44 9.39
C GLY A 121 12.76 18.72 8.13
N GLU A 122 13.36 17.59 7.74
CA GLU A 122 12.86 16.78 6.62
C GLU A 122 11.51 16.19 7.01
N THR A 123 10.55 16.22 6.08
CA THR A 123 9.19 15.74 6.34
C THR A 123 8.76 14.68 5.34
N VAL A 124 7.89 13.77 5.80
CA VAL A 124 7.19 12.80 4.96
C VAL A 124 5.74 12.73 5.40
N ALA A 125 4.81 12.69 4.44
CA ALA A 125 3.40 12.47 4.73
C ALA A 125 3.10 10.98 4.90
N LEU A 126 2.08 10.64 5.70
CA LEU A 126 1.63 9.24 5.85
C LEU A 126 1.12 8.65 4.53
N GLY A 127 0.55 9.48 3.65
CA GLY A 127 0.09 9.07 2.33
C GLY A 127 -1.28 8.40 2.38
N GLN A 128 -1.62 7.69 1.31
CA GLN A 128 -2.91 7.01 1.15
C GLN A 128 -2.77 5.50 1.39
N GLY A 129 -3.90 4.82 1.55
CA GLY A 129 -3.94 3.36 1.69
C GLY A 129 -5.26 2.77 1.23
N THR A 130 -5.44 1.47 1.40
CA THR A 130 -6.68 0.75 1.10
C THR A 130 -7.27 0.13 2.37
N ASN A 131 -8.58 0.19 2.57
CA ASN A 131 -9.23 -0.52 3.67
C ASN A 131 -9.11 -2.04 3.50
N ILE A 132 -9.20 -2.52 2.24
CA ILE A 132 -9.12 -3.94 1.92
C ILE A 132 -8.10 -4.12 0.81
N PRO A 133 -6.89 -4.63 1.12
CA PRO A 133 -5.96 -5.01 0.07
C PRO A 133 -6.50 -6.25 -0.65
N PHE A 134 -6.02 -6.51 -1.86
CA PHE A 134 -6.28 -7.71 -2.63
C PHE A 134 -4.97 -8.16 -3.28
N THR A 135 -4.78 -9.47 -3.34
CA THR A 135 -3.63 -10.05 -4.03
C THR A 135 -3.93 -10.24 -5.52
N GLY A 136 -2.91 -10.08 -6.38
CA GLY A 136 -3.03 -10.31 -7.82
C GLY A 136 -3.70 -9.19 -8.64
N LYS A 137 -3.98 -8.03 -8.03
CA LYS A 137 -4.49 -6.84 -8.75
C LYS A 137 -4.01 -5.54 -8.09
N VAL A 138 -4.12 -4.44 -8.83
CA VAL A 138 -3.84 -3.09 -8.31
C VAL A 138 -4.92 -2.72 -7.29
N ASN A 139 -4.48 -2.28 -6.11
CA ASN A 139 -5.39 -1.85 -5.04
C ASN A 139 -5.77 -0.38 -5.22
N PRO A 140 -7.06 -0.03 -5.17
CA PRO A 140 -7.47 1.36 -5.12
C PRO A 140 -7.03 1.98 -3.79
N VAL A 141 -6.59 3.24 -3.82
CA VAL A 141 -6.16 3.96 -2.62
C VAL A 141 -7.13 5.08 -2.28
N SER A 142 -7.30 5.33 -0.98
CA SER A 142 -8.17 6.36 -0.40
C SER A 142 -7.51 6.99 0.82
N SER A 143 -8.18 7.98 1.41
CA SER A 143 -7.74 8.56 2.67
C SER A 143 -7.63 7.51 3.77
N ILE A 144 -6.60 7.66 4.61
CA ILE A 144 -6.45 6.92 5.86
C ILE A 144 -7.27 7.63 6.91
N LYS A 145 -8.23 6.91 7.49
CA LYS A 145 -9.12 7.44 8.51
C LYS A 145 -9.04 6.59 9.76
N VAL A 146 -8.96 7.25 10.92
CA VAL A 146 -8.83 6.60 12.22
C VAL A 146 -9.77 7.25 13.23
N LYS A 147 -10.19 6.50 14.23
CA LYS A 147 -11.02 6.96 15.34
C LYS A 147 -10.37 6.63 16.68
N GLY A 148 -11.03 7.02 17.77
CA GLY A 148 -10.58 6.68 19.12
C GLY A 148 -10.33 5.19 19.31
N GLY A 149 -9.14 4.85 19.83
CA GLY A 149 -8.71 3.47 20.06
C GLY A 149 -8.00 2.78 18.89
N ASP A 150 -7.96 3.41 17.71
CA ASP A 150 -7.16 2.92 16.59
C ASP A 150 -5.67 3.25 16.77
N PHE A 151 -4.82 2.52 16.04
CA PHE A 151 -3.40 2.81 15.96
C PHE A 151 -2.84 2.56 14.56
N LEU A 152 -1.73 3.22 14.28
CA LEU A 152 -0.98 3.10 13.04
C LEU A 152 0.39 2.53 13.37
N THR A 153 0.80 1.54 12.59
CA THR A 153 2.17 1.09 12.50
C THR A 153 2.75 1.68 11.22
N VAL A 154 3.67 2.63 11.38
CA VAL A 154 4.26 3.37 10.25
C VAL A 154 5.68 2.91 10.05
N SER A 155 5.90 2.17 8.96
CA SER A 155 7.22 1.66 8.55
C SER A 155 7.83 2.58 7.48
N THR A 156 9.13 2.85 7.59
CA THR A 156 9.84 3.74 6.66
C THR A 156 9.95 3.14 5.25
N GLY A 157 10.17 1.82 5.17
CA GLY A 157 10.38 1.10 3.93
C GLY A 157 9.15 0.97 3.03
N ARG A 158 9.30 0.16 1.99
CA ARG A 158 8.22 -0.17 1.05
C ARG A 158 7.29 -1.23 1.64
N SER A 159 6.02 -1.14 1.28
CA SER A 159 5.03 -2.19 1.60
C SER A 159 5.40 -3.49 0.89
N PRO A 160 5.43 -4.65 1.58
CA PRO A 160 5.63 -5.95 0.95
C PRO A 160 4.58 -6.26 -0.13
N ILE A 161 3.36 -5.72 0.01
CA ILE A 161 2.27 -5.88 -0.98
C ILE A 161 2.03 -4.62 -1.82
N GLY A 162 2.95 -3.65 -1.76
CA GLY A 162 2.92 -2.44 -2.59
C GLY A 162 1.91 -1.37 -2.18
N VAL A 163 1.21 -1.51 -1.05
CA VAL A 163 0.21 -0.54 -0.58
C VAL A 163 0.14 -0.48 0.95
N SER A 164 -0.17 0.68 1.52
CA SER A 164 -0.59 0.82 2.92
C SER A 164 -2.02 0.32 3.09
N PHE A 165 -2.36 -0.31 4.22
CA PHE A 165 -3.68 -0.91 4.38
C PHE A 165 -4.19 -0.98 5.80
N GLU A 166 -5.52 -1.05 5.92
CA GLU A 166 -6.20 -1.36 7.17
C GLU A 166 -6.17 -2.87 7.42
N MET A 167 -5.77 -3.23 8.63
CA MET A 167 -5.69 -4.63 9.04
C MET A 167 -7.09 -5.22 9.20
N ASN A 168 -7.21 -6.50 8.90
CA ASN A 168 -8.46 -7.25 8.98
C ASN A 168 -8.19 -8.70 9.40
N SER A 169 -9.24 -9.44 9.73
CA SER A 169 -9.16 -10.83 10.20
C SER A 169 -8.50 -11.77 9.19
N CYS A 170 -8.51 -11.43 7.89
CA CYS A 170 -7.85 -12.22 6.85
C CYS A 170 -6.38 -11.84 6.62
N ALA A 171 -5.91 -10.70 7.15
CA ALA A 171 -4.55 -10.18 6.93
C ALA A 171 -3.41 -11.18 7.20
N PRO A 172 -3.49 -12.11 8.18
CA PRO A 172 -2.39 -13.05 8.39
C PRO A 172 -2.13 -14.02 7.21
N TYR A 173 -3.05 -14.18 6.24
CA TYR A 173 -2.70 -14.89 4.99
C TYR A 173 -1.59 -14.18 4.19
N LEU A 174 -1.44 -12.87 4.35
CA LEU A 174 -0.44 -12.09 3.61
C LEU A 174 0.99 -12.46 4.04
N GLU A 175 1.19 -12.90 5.28
CA GLU A 175 2.49 -13.34 5.83
C GLU A 175 3.04 -14.60 5.16
N GLN A 176 2.19 -15.39 4.49
CA GLN A 176 2.65 -16.66 3.93
C GLN A 176 3.71 -16.48 2.84
N PHE A 177 3.62 -15.39 2.07
CA PHE A 177 4.46 -15.15 0.91
C PHE A 177 5.26 -13.86 1.00
N GLN A 178 5.09 -13.08 2.06
CA GLN A 178 5.70 -11.77 2.27
C GLN A 178 5.95 -11.59 3.76
N ASP A 179 7.12 -11.10 4.15
CA ASP A 179 7.41 -10.80 5.56
C ASP A 179 7.01 -9.36 5.88
N PHE A 180 6.20 -9.16 6.92
CA PHE A 180 5.92 -7.81 7.44
C PHE A 180 6.73 -7.52 8.69
N ILE A 181 7.12 -6.25 8.84
CA ILE A 181 7.85 -5.77 10.02
C ILE A 181 7.14 -4.53 10.55
N PRO A 182 6.58 -4.59 11.78
CA PRO A 182 6.43 -5.79 12.62
C PRO A 182 5.49 -6.84 11.98
N PRO A 183 5.64 -8.13 12.34
CA PRO A 183 4.82 -9.20 11.79
C PRO A 183 3.32 -8.95 12.01
N ILE A 184 2.52 -9.33 11.02
CA ILE A 184 1.07 -9.45 11.15
C ILE A 184 0.79 -10.60 12.12
N THR A 185 0.11 -10.26 13.21
CA THR A 185 -0.34 -11.21 14.21
C THR A 185 -1.86 -11.43 14.07
N GLY A 186 -2.34 -12.56 14.58
CA GLY A 186 -3.77 -12.89 14.58
C GLY A 186 -4.06 -14.29 14.06
N ILE A 187 -5.35 -14.65 14.07
CA ILE A 187 -5.85 -15.94 13.60
C ILE A 187 -6.97 -15.66 12.59
N CYS A 188 -6.86 -16.25 11.40
CA CYS A 188 -7.88 -16.11 10.38
C CYS A 188 -9.16 -16.83 10.77
N PRO A 189 -10.31 -16.35 10.30
CA PRO A 189 -11.58 -17.06 10.43
C PRO A 189 -11.48 -18.51 9.92
N PRO A 190 -12.37 -19.40 10.39
CA PRO A 190 -12.35 -20.77 9.95
C PRO A 190 -12.47 -20.96 8.44
N GLN A 191 -11.56 -21.77 7.89
CA GLN A 191 -11.63 -22.23 6.50
C GLN A 191 -12.82 -23.18 6.38
N GLY A 192 -13.93 -22.69 5.83
CA GLY A 192 -15.16 -23.49 5.65
C GLY A 192 -16.47 -22.82 6.06
N GLU A 193 -16.50 -21.49 6.18
CA GLU A 193 -17.74 -20.77 6.54
C GLU A 193 -18.46 -20.16 5.33
N SER A 194 -17.94 -20.34 4.13
CA SER A 194 -18.64 -19.92 2.90
C SER A 194 -19.90 -20.76 2.66
N LYS A 195 -20.92 -20.20 2.02
CA LYS A 195 -22.17 -20.91 1.66
C LYS A 195 -21.91 -22.23 0.92
N ASP A 196 -20.92 -22.21 0.02
CA ASP A 196 -20.57 -23.35 -0.84
C ASP A 196 -19.81 -24.46 -0.09
N TYR A 197 -19.35 -24.22 1.15
CA TYR A 197 -18.67 -25.25 1.94
C TYR A 197 -19.60 -26.39 2.34
N SER A 198 -20.87 -26.06 2.61
CA SER A 198 -21.89 -27.02 3.04
C SER A 198 -22.22 -28.06 1.95
N SER A 199 -22.06 -27.71 0.67
CA SER A 199 -22.33 -28.57 -0.47
C SER A 199 -21.16 -29.46 -0.88
N LEU A 200 -19.98 -29.28 -0.28
CA LEU A 200 -18.81 -30.12 -0.55
C LEU A 200 -19.02 -31.55 -0.07
N ASP A 201 -18.24 -32.49 -0.58
CA ASP A 201 -18.22 -33.85 -0.04
C ASP A 201 -17.47 -33.92 1.30
N SER A 202 -17.64 -35.03 2.03
CA SER A 202 -17.07 -35.20 3.37
C SER A 202 -15.54 -35.28 3.36
N SER A 203 -14.92 -35.85 2.32
CA SER A 203 -13.46 -35.92 2.22
C SER A 203 -12.87 -34.53 2.02
N CYS A 204 -13.52 -33.68 1.22
CA CYS A 204 -13.14 -32.29 1.03
C CYS A 204 -13.19 -31.47 2.33
N ARG A 205 -14.32 -31.51 3.05
CA ARG A 205 -14.46 -30.80 4.32
C ARG A 205 -13.42 -31.25 5.34
N ASN A 206 -13.17 -32.57 5.41
CA ASN A 206 -12.14 -33.13 6.28
C ASN A 206 -10.73 -32.67 5.91
N TYR A 207 -10.44 -32.53 4.62
CA TYR A 207 -9.16 -31.99 4.14
C TYR A 207 -8.99 -30.54 4.57
N ILE A 208 -9.98 -29.68 4.27
CA ILE A 208 -9.96 -28.25 4.62
C ILE A 208 -9.83 -28.05 6.14
N ASN A 209 -10.56 -28.82 6.95
CA ASN A 209 -10.51 -28.69 8.41
C ASN A 209 -9.16 -29.06 9.04
N LYS A 210 -8.33 -29.83 8.33
CA LYS A 210 -6.97 -30.19 8.75
C LYS A 210 -5.91 -29.20 8.29
N MET A 211 -6.26 -28.28 7.38
CA MET A 211 -5.31 -27.28 6.91
C MET A 211 -5.01 -26.28 8.03
N PRO A 212 -3.73 -25.89 8.21
CA PRO A 212 -3.39 -24.81 9.12
C PRO A 212 -4.16 -23.54 8.74
N ARG A 213 -4.59 -22.78 9.75
CA ARG A 213 -5.22 -21.47 9.54
C ARG A 213 -4.28 -20.55 8.77
N CYS A 214 -4.86 -19.58 8.07
CA CYS A 214 -4.11 -18.57 7.32
C CYS A 214 -3.12 -19.13 6.28
N THR A 215 -3.36 -20.34 5.79
CA THR A 215 -2.49 -20.98 4.80
C THR A 215 -3.23 -21.21 3.50
N THR A 216 -2.73 -20.59 2.44
CA THR A 216 -3.06 -20.86 1.05
C THR A 216 -2.34 -22.12 0.59
N ASN A 217 -3.02 -23.03 -0.08
CA ASN A 217 -2.33 -24.21 -0.60
C ASN A 217 -1.50 -23.84 -1.85
N ALA A 218 -0.18 -23.86 -1.70
CA ALA A 218 0.77 -23.67 -2.80
C ALA A 218 1.27 -24.99 -3.40
N LYS A 219 0.86 -26.14 -2.83
CA LYS A 219 1.27 -27.48 -3.28
C LYS A 219 0.17 -28.11 -4.14
N VAL A 220 0.56 -29.16 -4.88
CA VAL A 220 -0.38 -29.99 -5.62
C VAL A 220 -1.37 -30.61 -4.65
N LEU A 221 -2.67 -30.47 -4.97
CA LEU A 221 -3.73 -31.07 -4.18
C LEU A 221 -3.76 -32.59 -4.36
N PRO A 222 -4.12 -33.36 -3.32
CA PRO A 222 -4.24 -34.81 -3.43
C PRO A 222 -5.24 -35.22 -4.52
N SER A 223 -4.89 -36.25 -5.30
CA SER A 223 -5.69 -36.67 -6.48
C SER A 223 -7.03 -37.30 -6.11
N GLU A 224 -7.20 -37.63 -4.83
CA GLU A 224 -8.40 -38.24 -4.27
C GLU A 224 -9.49 -37.21 -3.95
N LEU A 225 -9.16 -35.92 -4.02
CA LEU A 225 -10.15 -34.84 -3.89
C LEU A 225 -10.99 -34.71 -5.16
N SER A 226 -12.26 -34.39 -4.98
CA SER A 226 -13.16 -34.11 -6.10
C SER A 226 -12.74 -32.82 -6.83
N ALA A 227 -13.06 -32.70 -8.12
CA ALA A 227 -12.78 -31.49 -8.89
C ALA A 227 -13.49 -30.25 -8.30
N SER A 228 -14.69 -30.42 -7.74
CA SER A 228 -15.41 -29.37 -7.02
C SER A 228 -14.66 -28.94 -5.76
N CYS A 229 -14.10 -29.89 -5.00
CA CYS A 229 -13.25 -29.58 -3.84
C CYS A 229 -12.01 -28.77 -4.21
N MET A 230 -11.28 -29.20 -5.25
CA MET A 230 -10.08 -28.50 -5.69
C MET A 230 -10.41 -27.06 -6.11
N THR A 231 -11.48 -26.89 -6.90
CA THR A 231 -11.98 -25.58 -7.31
C THR A 231 -12.33 -24.71 -6.10
N PHE A 232 -13.02 -25.29 -5.12
CA PHE A 232 -13.37 -24.60 -3.89
C PHE A 232 -12.12 -24.14 -3.12
N ILE A 233 -11.13 -25.00 -2.95
CA ILE A 233 -9.89 -24.69 -2.23
C ILE A 233 -9.16 -23.52 -2.90
N TYR A 234 -8.96 -23.59 -4.22
CA TYR A 234 -8.28 -22.52 -4.95
C TYR A 234 -9.02 -21.19 -4.89
N ALA A 235 -10.36 -21.20 -4.91
CA ALA A 235 -11.16 -19.98 -4.85
C ALA A 235 -11.28 -19.39 -3.45
N ASN A 236 -11.43 -20.23 -2.42
CA ASN A 236 -11.88 -19.78 -1.09
C ASN A 236 -10.81 -19.89 0.01
N VAL A 237 -9.86 -20.81 -0.11
CA VAL A 237 -8.84 -21.06 0.93
C VAL A 237 -7.57 -20.26 0.63
N ASN A 238 -7.74 -18.94 0.62
CA ASN A 238 -6.69 -17.95 0.41
C ASN A 238 -7.16 -16.58 0.96
N TYR A 239 -6.30 -15.56 0.90
CA TYR A 239 -6.63 -14.21 1.37
C TYR A 239 -7.91 -13.63 0.70
N ASN A 240 -7.98 -13.62 -0.64
CA ASN A 240 -9.10 -13.03 -1.38
C ASN A 240 -10.42 -13.76 -1.08
N GLY A 241 -10.38 -15.09 -0.97
CA GLY A 241 -11.52 -15.92 -0.60
C GLY A 241 -12.02 -15.66 0.81
N CYS A 242 -11.09 -15.51 1.77
CA CYS A 242 -11.40 -15.10 3.14
C CYS A 242 -12.10 -13.74 3.17
N VAL A 243 -11.54 -12.74 2.49
CA VAL A 243 -12.15 -11.40 2.39
C VAL A 243 -13.55 -11.47 1.80
N SER A 244 -13.74 -12.23 0.71
CA SER A 244 -15.05 -12.38 0.07
C SER A 244 -16.10 -12.95 1.02
N SER A 245 -15.69 -13.83 1.93
CA SER A 245 -16.58 -14.50 2.88
C SER A 245 -16.85 -13.67 4.14
N HIS A 246 -15.86 -12.91 4.62
CA HIS A 246 -15.88 -12.31 5.96
C HIS A 246 -15.91 -10.78 5.99
N LYS A 247 -15.78 -10.07 4.86
CA LYS A 247 -15.70 -8.59 4.83
C LYS A 247 -16.87 -7.85 5.49
N ASN A 248 -18.00 -8.53 5.67
CA ASN A 248 -19.22 -7.97 6.26
C ASN A 248 -19.39 -8.38 7.74
N ASP A 249 -18.45 -9.13 8.30
CA ASP A 249 -18.50 -9.53 9.71
C ASP A 249 -18.26 -8.31 10.60
N VAL A 250 -18.95 -8.25 11.73
CA VAL A 250 -18.89 -7.11 12.67
C VAL A 250 -17.44 -6.81 13.13
N ASN A 251 -16.61 -7.85 13.24
CA ASN A 251 -15.22 -7.75 13.69
C ASN A 251 -14.22 -8.04 12.54
N PHE A 252 -14.60 -7.73 11.29
CA PHE A 252 -13.72 -7.96 10.15
C PHE A 252 -12.46 -7.09 10.20
N TYR A 253 -12.62 -5.78 10.41
CA TYR A 253 -11.49 -4.85 10.55
C TYR A 253 -10.91 -4.92 11.95
N SER A 254 -9.58 -4.85 12.05
CA SER A 254 -8.91 -4.62 13.32
C SER A 254 -8.76 -3.10 13.56
N LYS A 255 -8.19 -2.73 14.71
CA LYS A 255 -7.93 -1.33 15.06
C LYS A 255 -6.58 -0.80 14.54
N GLU A 256 -5.97 -1.49 13.58
CA GLU A 256 -4.62 -1.20 13.10
C GLU A 256 -4.60 -0.79 11.63
N TRP A 257 -3.86 0.27 11.33
CA TRP A 257 -3.38 0.55 9.97
C TRP A 257 -1.89 0.23 9.86
N LYS A 258 -1.50 -0.50 8.81
CA LYS A 258 -0.10 -0.67 8.42
C LYS A 258 0.24 0.30 7.29
N ILE A 259 1.06 1.30 7.62
CA ILE A 259 1.44 2.40 6.73
C ILE A 259 2.90 2.23 6.31
N PHE A 260 3.17 2.40 5.02
CA PHE A 260 4.51 2.28 4.45
C PHE A 260 4.87 3.57 3.72
N LEU A 261 5.97 4.20 4.13
CA LEU A 261 6.40 5.48 3.58
C LEU A 261 7.14 5.33 2.23
N GLY A 262 7.46 4.10 1.83
CA GLY A 262 7.99 3.79 0.50
C GLY A 262 9.45 4.21 0.29
N ARG A 263 10.17 4.55 1.36
CA ARG A 263 11.54 5.06 1.26
C ARG A 263 12.55 3.94 1.09
N SER A 264 13.67 4.26 0.46
CA SER A 264 14.84 3.39 0.32
C SER A 264 15.98 3.80 1.25
N SER A 265 15.76 4.78 2.12
CA SER A 265 16.71 5.26 3.12
C SER A 265 15.99 5.40 4.46
N GLU A 266 16.76 5.29 5.54
CA GLU A 266 16.30 5.62 6.89
C GLU A 266 15.74 7.04 6.90
N LEU A 267 14.84 7.28 7.85
CA LEU A 267 14.27 8.60 8.07
C LEU A 267 14.77 9.23 9.37
N TRP A 268 15.19 8.41 10.33
CA TRP A 268 15.64 8.86 11.65
C TRP A 268 17.13 8.57 11.83
N ALA A 269 17.90 9.55 12.26
CA ALA A 269 19.27 9.30 12.72
C ALA A 269 19.27 8.68 14.14
N GLN A 270 20.38 8.12 14.60
CA GLN A 270 20.49 7.77 16.03
C GLN A 270 20.32 9.03 16.91
N LYS A 271 19.47 8.94 17.94
CA LYS A 271 19.13 10.04 18.87
C LYS A 271 18.32 11.17 18.23
N ASP A 272 17.59 10.88 17.16
CA ASP A 272 16.74 11.86 16.48
C ASP A 272 15.52 12.24 17.32
N THR A 273 14.84 13.30 16.90
CA THR A 273 13.50 13.63 17.38
C THR A 273 12.54 13.44 16.24
N ILE A 274 11.58 12.54 16.43
CA ILE A 274 10.48 12.34 15.49
C ILE A 274 9.33 13.22 15.96
N THR A 275 8.96 14.22 15.16
CA THR A 275 7.82 15.11 15.41
C THR A 275 6.67 14.73 14.48
N LEU A 276 5.50 14.49 15.06
CA LEU A 276 4.25 14.27 14.33
C LEU A 276 3.52 15.61 14.19
N LEU A 277 3.20 15.97 12.94
CA LEU A 277 2.51 17.18 12.55
C LEU A 277 1.14 16.84 11.94
N ASP A 278 0.13 17.66 12.21
CA ASP A 278 -1.17 17.55 11.54
C ASP A 278 -1.11 18.07 10.09
N SER A 279 -2.25 17.99 9.39
CA SER A 279 -2.36 18.45 8.01
C SER A 279 -2.12 19.96 7.83
N GLY A 280 -2.28 20.76 8.89
CA GLY A 280 -1.97 22.18 8.92
C GLY A 280 -0.53 22.51 9.33
N GLY A 281 0.30 21.49 9.60
CA GLY A 281 1.68 21.65 10.05
C GLY A 281 1.83 21.98 11.54
N LYS A 282 0.77 21.81 12.34
CA LYS A 282 0.81 22.04 13.80
C LYS A 282 1.29 20.79 14.52
N ILE A 283 1.98 20.98 15.64
CA ILE A 283 2.60 19.88 16.38
C ILE A 283 1.53 19.07 17.13
N ILE A 284 1.44 17.78 16.83
CA ILE A 284 0.62 16.81 17.57
C ILE A 284 1.43 16.26 18.76
N GLY A 285 2.69 15.87 18.53
CA GLY A 285 3.56 15.29 19.54
C GLY A 285 4.95 14.98 19.00
N ALA A 286 5.85 14.57 19.89
CA ALA A 286 7.20 14.18 19.51
C ALA A 286 7.73 13.05 20.41
N VAL A 287 8.64 12.25 19.87
CA VAL A 287 9.35 11.18 20.60
C VAL A 287 10.83 11.19 20.22
N LYS A 288 11.69 10.74 21.13
CA LYS A 288 13.09 10.48 20.84
C LYS A 288 13.24 9.10 20.19
N TYR A 289 14.00 9.05 19.10
CA TYR A 289 14.45 7.81 18.46
C TYR A 289 15.82 7.46 19.03
#